data_AF-A0A4Y9SA03-F1
#
_entry.id   AF-A0A4Y9SA03-F1
#
_cell.length_a   1.000
_cell.length_b   1.000
_cell.length_c   1.000
_cell.angle_alpha   90.00
_cell.angle_beta   90.00
_cell.angle_gamma   90.00
#
_symmetry.space_group_name_H-M   'P 1'
#
loop_
_entity.id
_entity.type
_entity.pdbx_description
1 polymer ?
#
loop_
_entity_poly.entity_id
_entity_poly.type
_entity_poly.pdbx_seq_one_letter_code
_entity_poly.pdbx_strand_id
1 'polypeptide(L)'
;MTAHTTARRALAAIWAHALTMTLAIALALQCAGGARAQAAAPTAAAGNAIEAISANQQGANVIVKITLKDAPAQAPISFAISNPPRVVLDLGATANATGKTALELNQGELRSVNVVQAGQRSRLVFNLKRALNYAVAIDGKAVILTIDGTGGVATAVDANGLPAARAATPASAATSAL
;
A
#
# COMPACT_ATOMS: atom_id res chain seq x y z
N MET A 1 48.30 6.19 -61.34
CA MET A 1 47.52 5.46 -60.31
C MET A 1 47.40 6.36 -59.09
N THR A 2 46.17 6.54 -58.66
CA THR A 2 45.61 7.74 -58.02
C THR A 2 46.02 7.87 -56.55
N ALA A 3 46.53 9.04 -56.16
CA ALA A 3 46.78 9.42 -54.78
C ALA A 3 45.50 9.95 -54.13
N HIS A 4 45.16 9.46 -52.92
CA HIS A 4 44.17 10.09 -52.05
C HIS A 4 44.85 10.67 -50.80
N THR A 5 44.96 11.98 -50.85
CA THR A 5 45.29 12.99 -49.84
C THR A 5 44.29 13.01 -48.66
N THR A 6 44.81 12.92 -47.41
CA THR A 6 44.60 13.85 -46.25
C THR A 6 43.14 14.10 -45.78
N ALA A 7 42.72 14.22 -44.50
CA ALA A 7 43.35 14.69 -43.27
C ALA A 7 42.43 14.45 -42.04
N ARG A 8 43.07 14.23 -40.89
CA ARG A 8 42.92 14.96 -39.61
C ARG A 8 41.59 14.87 -38.81
N ARG A 9 41.72 14.05 -37.76
CA ARG A 9 41.26 14.28 -36.38
C ARG A 9 41.28 15.76 -35.95
N ALA A 10 40.19 16.21 -35.32
CA ALA A 10 40.15 17.34 -34.39
C ALA A 10 38.79 17.32 -33.67
N LEU A 11 38.58 17.75 -32.43
CA LEU A 11 39.38 17.97 -31.23
C LEU A 11 38.32 18.28 -30.16
N ALA A 12 38.50 17.73 -28.96
CA ALA A 12 37.73 18.13 -27.79
C ALA A 12 37.96 19.62 -27.50
N ALA A 13 36.90 20.34 -27.11
CA ALA A 13 37.02 21.68 -26.54
C ALA A 13 35.92 21.89 -25.49
N ILE A 14 36.22 21.41 -24.28
CA ILE A 14 35.89 22.09 -23.02
C ILE A 14 36.28 23.56 -23.20
N TRP A 15 35.50 24.55 -22.73
CA TRP A 15 35.98 25.83 -22.20
C TRP A 15 34.86 26.50 -21.38
N ALA A 16 35.07 26.59 -20.07
CA ALA A 16 34.29 27.39 -19.15
C ALA A 16 34.84 28.82 -19.14
N HIS A 17 34.00 29.85 -19.26
CA HIS A 17 34.33 31.21 -18.81
C HIS A 17 33.09 31.89 -18.22
N ALA A 18 33.30 32.42 -17.02
CA ALA A 18 32.34 33.11 -16.19
C ALA A 18 32.17 34.59 -16.58
N LEU A 19 31.10 35.18 -16.02
CA LEU A 19 30.99 36.56 -15.51
C LEU A 19 30.44 37.69 -16.43
N THR A 20 29.72 38.63 -15.78
CA THR A 20 29.14 39.94 -16.20
C THR A 20 27.63 39.90 -16.57
N MET A 21 26.65 40.27 -15.70
CA MET A 21 26.19 41.62 -15.26
C MET A 21 26.26 42.65 -16.41
N THR A 22 25.23 43.37 -16.90
CA THR A 22 24.06 44.01 -16.25
C THR A 22 23.06 44.54 -17.31
N LEU A 23 21.75 44.40 -17.06
CA LEU A 23 20.63 45.37 -17.22
C LEU A 23 20.28 46.09 -18.56
N ALA A 24 19.05 45.87 -19.07
CA ALA A 24 18.06 46.95 -19.37
C ALA A 24 16.67 46.44 -19.84
N ILE A 25 15.70 46.50 -18.92
CA ILE A 25 14.39 47.19 -19.03
C ILE A 25 13.35 46.73 -20.07
N ALA A 26 12.17 46.35 -19.53
CA ALA A 26 10.80 46.44 -20.08
C ALA A 26 10.06 45.11 -20.33
N LEU A 27 9.57 44.47 -19.26
CA LEU A 27 8.19 43.98 -19.26
C LEU A 27 7.63 44.03 -17.84
N ALA A 28 7.16 45.22 -17.47
CA ALA A 28 6.42 45.43 -16.24
C ALA A 28 5.04 44.78 -16.34
N LEU A 29 4.58 44.29 -15.19
CA LEU A 29 3.20 44.31 -14.75
C LEU A 29 2.27 43.17 -15.22
N GLN A 30 2.37 42.01 -14.58
CA GLN A 30 1.18 41.16 -14.36
C GLN A 30 1.00 40.81 -12.88
N CYS A 31 0.07 41.56 -12.27
CA CYS A 31 -0.86 41.11 -11.25
C CYS A 31 -0.29 40.69 -9.89
N ALA A 32 -0.04 41.70 -9.06
CA ALA A 32 -0.32 41.63 -7.64
C ALA A 32 -1.77 41.20 -7.38
N GLY A 33 -1.99 40.48 -6.27
CA GLY A 33 -3.32 40.33 -5.66
C GLY A 33 -4.00 39.01 -5.92
N GLY A 34 -3.62 37.99 -5.16
CA GLY A 34 -4.33 36.73 -5.13
C GLY A 34 -3.74 35.78 -4.11
N ALA A 35 -3.84 36.13 -2.82
CA ALA A 35 -3.75 35.14 -1.77
C ALA A 35 -4.91 34.16 -1.97
N ARG A 36 -4.70 33.13 -2.81
CA ARG A 36 -5.62 32.00 -2.89
C ARG A 36 -5.54 31.34 -1.52
N ALA A 37 -6.51 31.65 -0.67
CA ALA A 37 -6.81 30.87 0.51
C ALA A 37 -6.92 29.41 0.04
N GLN A 38 -5.92 28.60 0.39
CA GLN A 38 -5.97 27.17 0.21
C GLN A 38 -7.12 26.71 1.12
N ALA A 39 -8.32 26.58 0.55
CA ALA A 39 -9.43 25.97 1.25
C ALA A 39 -8.96 24.57 1.62
N ALA A 40 -8.65 24.38 2.91
CA ALA A 40 -8.39 23.06 3.46
C ALA A 40 -9.66 22.26 3.19
N ALA A 41 -9.59 21.34 2.23
CA ALA A 41 -10.68 20.41 1.98
C ALA A 41 -11.00 19.72 3.32
N PRO A 42 -12.27 19.60 3.71
CA PRO A 42 -12.62 18.93 4.95
C PRO A 42 -12.10 17.50 4.83
N THR A 43 -11.08 17.17 5.60
CA THR A 43 -10.72 15.78 5.85
C THR A 43 -11.91 15.22 6.60
N ALA A 44 -12.81 14.51 5.90
CA ALA A 44 -13.87 13.76 6.56
C ALA A 44 -13.24 12.98 7.73
N ALA A 45 -13.84 13.00 8.90
CA ALA A 45 -13.27 12.24 10.00
C ALA A 45 -13.37 10.75 9.64
N ALA A 46 -12.26 10.02 9.70
CA ALA A 46 -12.32 8.58 9.56
C ALA A 46 -13.17 8.01 10.69
N GLY A 47 -14.27 7.36 10.32
CA GLY A 47 -15.22 6.77 11.24
C GLY A 47 -14.60 5.66 12.10
N ASN A 48 -13.51 5.05 11.65
CA ASN A 48 -12.73 4.01 12.34
C ASN A 48 -11.21 4.31 12.28
N ALA A 49 -10.40 3.56 13.01
CA ALA A 49 -8.95 3.70 13.08
C ALA A 49 -8.28 2.37 13.43
N ILE A 50 -7.13 2.10 12.82
CA ILE A 50 -6.26 0.95 13.13
C ILE A 50 -5.42 1.33 14.34
N GLU A 51 -5.61 0.66 15.47
CA GLU A 51 -4.90 0.93 16.72
C GLU A 51 -3.65 0.08 16.88
N ALA A 52 -3.73 -1.20 16.47
CA ALA A 52 -2.61 -2.13 16.60
C ALA A 52 -2.61 -3.19 15.50
N ILE A 53 -1.41 -3.65 15.14
CA ILE A 53 -1.20 -4.80 14.26
C ILE A 53 -0.21 -5.73 14.93
N SER A 54 -0.58 -6.99 15.11
CA SER A 54 0.27 -8.03 15.69
C SER A 54 0.19 -9.30 14.86
N ALA A 55 1.27 -10.08 14.81
CA ALA A 55 1.27 -11.39 14.15
C ALA A 55 1.77 -12.47 15.13
N ASN A 56 1.20 -13.66 15.01
CA ASN A 56 1.64 -14.85 15.73
C ASN A 56 1.65 -16.04 14.77
N GLN A 57 2.64 -16.93 14.91
CA GLN A 57 2.69 -18.17 14.14
C GLN A 57 2.09 -19.31 14.95
N GLN A 58 1.14 -20.02 14.34
CA GLN A 58 0.52 -21.22 14.88
C GLN A 58 0.74 -22.36 13.89
N GLY A 59 1.61 -23.31 14.26
CA GLY A 59 2.07 -24.33 13.33
C GLY A 59 2.72 -23.71 12.10
N ALA A 60 2.26 -24.08 10.91
CA ALA A 60 2.71 -23.47 9.66
C ALA A 60 2.05 -22.11 9.36
N ASN A 61 0.91 -21.81 9.98
CA ASN A 61 0.09 -20.65 9.64
C ASN A 61 0.54 -19.41 10.40
N VAL A 62 0.38 -18.25 9.77
CA VAL A 62 0.58 -16.96 10.41
C VAL A 62 -0.76 -16.29 10.58
N ILE A 63 -1.13 -15.97 11.82
CA ILE A 63 -2.33 -15.24 12.18
C ILE A 63 -1.94 -13.81 12.46
N VAL A 64 -2.50 -12.89 11.69
CA VAL A 64 -2.32 -11.46 11.87
C VAL A 64 -3.61 -10.88 12.43
N LYS A 65 -3.50 -10.21 13.56
CA LYS A 65 -4.60 -9.48 14.20
C LYS A 65 -4.43 -7.99 13.96
N ILE A 66 -5.41 -7.40 13.28
CA ILE A 66 -5.52 -5.96 13.03
C ILE A 66 -6.61 -5.44 13.95
N THR A 67 -6.23 -4.74 15.01
CA THR A 67 -7.18 -4.19 16.00
C THR A 67 -7.62 -2.80 15.54
N LEU A 68 -8.94 -2.61 15.45
CA LEU A 68 -9.57 -1.33 15.12
C LEU A 68 -10.19 -0.70 16.37
N LYS A 69 -10.47 0.60 16.36
CA LYS A 69 -11.19 1.28 17.46
C LYS A 69 -12.62 0.76 17.61
N ASP A 70 -13.30 0.52 16.48
CA ASP A 70 -14.67 0.04 16.40
C ASP A 70 -14.77 -1.20 15.51
N ALA A 71 -15.83 -1.99 15.67
CA ALA A 71 -16.10 -3.12 14.79
C ALA A 71 -16.19 -2.67 13.32
N PRO A 72 -15.51 -3.36 12.38
CA PRO A 72 -15.60 -3.02 10.96
C PRO A 72 -17.03 -3.27 10.47
N ALA A 73 -17.65 -2.26 9.86
CA ALA A 73 -19.02 -2.35 9.35
C ALA A 73 -19.18 -3.39 8.22
N GLN A 74 -18.10 -3.68 7.51
CA GLN A 74 -18.06 -4.69 6.45
C GLN A 74 -16.69 -5.36 6.41
N ALA A 75 -16.65 -6.60 5.90
CA ALA A 75 -15.41 -7.28 5.59
C ALA A 75 -14.49 -6.42 4.70
N PRO A 76 -13.18 -6.37 4.98
CA PRO A 76 -12.22 -5.66 4.14
C PRO A 76 -12.19 -6.25 2.73
N ILE A 77 -11.93 -5.40 1.74
CA ILE A 77 -11.62 -5.89 0.40
C ILE A 77 -10.21 -6.49 0.45
N SER A 78 -10.05 -7.73 0.01
CA SER A 78 -8.76 -8.43 0.06
C SER A 78 -8.37 -9.01 -1.30
N PHE A 79 -7.07 -8.98 -1.60
CA PHE A 79 -6.50 -9.66 -2.77
C PHE A 79 -5.02 -10.01 -2.54
N ALA A 80 -4.49 -10.94 -3.33
CA ALA A 80 -3.07 -11.29 -3.32
C ALA A 80 -2.39 -10.90 -4.64
N ILE A 81 -1.10 -10.57 -4.54
CA ILE A 81 -0.20 -10.30 -5.67
C ILE A 81 0.93 -11.32 -5.57
N SER A 82 1.23 -12.04 -6.66
CA SER A 82 2.27 -13.09 -6.65
C SER A 82 3.67 -12.58 -6.95
N ASN A 83 3.81 -11.48 -7.70
CA ASN A 83 5.11 -10.93 -8.08
C ASN A 83 5.17 -9.40 -7.90
N PRO A 84 5.82 -8.89 -6.84
CA PRO A 84 6.36 -9.64 -5.70
C PRO A 84 5.23 -10.17 -4.77
N PRO A 85 5.47 -11.22 -3.96
CA PRO A 85 4.47 -11.82 -3.08
C PRO A 85 3.92 -10.89 -2.01
N ARG A 86 2.63 -10.56 -2.09
CA ARG A 86 1.93 -9.68 -1.14
C ARG A 86 0.47 -10.08 -0.95
N VAL A 87 -0.08 -9.81 0.23
CA VAL A 87 -1.52 -9.77 0.48
C VAL A 87 -1.91 -8.34 0.81
N VAL A 88 -3.02 -7.87 0.25
CA VAL A 88 -3.51 -6.51 0.45
C VAL A 88 -4.89 -6.57 1.10
N LEU A 89 -5.08 -5.77 2.15
CA LEU A 89 -6.39 -5.51 2.78
C LEU A 89 -6.71 -4.02 2.70
N ASP A 90 -7.83 -3.69 2.07
CA ASP A 90 -8.35 -2.33 1.98
C ASP A 90 -9.48 -2.13 3.00
N LEU A 91 -9.23 -1.24 3.96
CA LEU A 91 -10.17 -0.83 4.98
C LEU A 91 -10.82 0.51 4.59
N GLY A 92 -12.15 0.49 4.45
CA GLY A 92 -12.94 1.70 4.23
C GLY A 92 -13.17 2.50 5.51
N ALA A 93 -13.34 3.82 5.38
CA ALA A 93 -13.58 4.75 6.48
C ALA A 93 -12.66 4.57 7.70
N THR A 94 -11.41 4.15 7.48
CA THR A 94 -10.48 3.75 8.55
C THR A 94 -9.16 4.51 8.43
N ALA A 95 -8.76 5.22 9.48
CA ALA A 95 -7.46 5.88 9.59
C ALA A 95 -6.39 4.97 10.19
N ASN A 96 -5.13 5.35 10.07
CA ASN A 96 -4.00 4.72 10.73
C ASN A 96 -3.69 5.42 12.06
N ALA A 97 -4.09 4.84 13.18
CA ALA A 97 -3.74 5.32 14.53
C ALA A 97 -2.54 4.58 15.13
N THR A 98 -1.91 3.65 14.41
CA THR A 98 -0.71 2.94 14.89
C THR A 98 0.52 3.84 15.01
N GLY A 99 0.47 5.03 14.39
CA GLY A 99 1.60 5.96 14.29
C GLY A 99 2.73 5.48 13.36
N LYS A 100 2.56 4.35 12.67
CA LYS A 100 3.58 3.72 11.83
C LYS A 100 3.07 3.50 10.41
N THR A 101 3.89 3.80 9.41
CA THR A 101 3.62 3.50 7.99
C THR A 101 4.20 2.16 7.55
N ALA A 102 5.11 1.59 8.34
CA ALA A 102 5.68 0.27 8.14
C ALA A 102 5.94 -0.41 9.49
N LEU A 103 5.68 -1.71 9.56
CA LEU A 103 5.98 -2.56 10.70
C LEU A 103 6.62 -3.85 10.22
N GLU A 104 7.82 -4.13 10.70
CA GLU A 104 8.47 -5.43 10.52
C GLU A 104 7.88 -6.43 11.51
N LEU A 105 7.47 -7.59 11.01
CA LEU A 105 6.81 -8.63 11.79
C LEU A 105 7.65 -9.91 11.83
N ASN A 106 8.32 -10.24 10.71
CA ASN A 106 9.25 -11.36 10.58
C ASN A 106 8.74 -12.69 11.17
N GLN A 107 7.45 -12.97 11.01
CA GLN A 107 6.77 -14.12 11.59
C GLN A 107 6.47 -15.15 10.50
N GLY A 108 7.09 -16.33 10.58
CA GLY A 108 6.87 -17.39 9.59
C GLY A 108 7.12 -16.89 8.15
N GLU A 109 6.09 -16.94 7.31
CA GLU A 109 6.14 -16.52 5.91
C GLU A 109 5.84 -15.02 5.71
N LEU A 110 5.49 -14.29 6.78
CA LEU A 110 5.22 -12.86 6.77
C LEU A 110 6.48 -12.06 7.13
N ARG A 111 6.86 -11.09 6.28
CA ARG A 111 8.02 -10.21 6.52
C ARG A 111 7.61 -8.93 7.25
N SER A 112 6.68 -8.18 6.65
CA SER A 112 6.30 -6.86 7.12
C SER A 112 4.91 -6.49 6.66
N VAL A 113 4.37 -5.41 7.22
CA VAL A 113 3.17 -4.74 6.74
C VAL A 113 3.46 -3.26 6.49
N ASN A 114 2.98 -2.75 5.35
CA ASN A 114 2.94 -1.33 5.05
C ASN A 114 1.52 -0.81 5.23
N VAL A 115 1.37 0.33 5.88
CA VAL A 115 0.10 1.02 6.08
C VAL A 115 0.08 2.27 5.22
N VAL A 116 -0.74 2.25 4.17
CA VAL A 116 -0.91 3.37 3.24
C VAL A 116 -2.28 3.97 3.46
N GLN A 117 -2.34 5.18 4.00
CA GLN A 117 -3.59 5.90 4.21
C GLN A 117 -3.75 6.98 3.13
N ALA A 118 -4.90 6.99 2.47
CA ALA A 118 -5.29 8.02 1.50
C ALA A 118 -6.76 8.39 1.70
N GLY A 119 -7.02 9.66 2.04
CA GLY A 119 -8.37 10.13 2.38
C GLY A 119 -8.97 9.30 3.52
N GLN A 120 -10.10 8.64 3.24
CA GLN A 120 -10.85 7.80 4.19
C GLN A 120 -10.50 6.32 4.12
N ARG A 121 -9.46 5.92 3.38
CA ARG A 121 -9.12 4.51 3.21
C ARG A 121 -7.71 4.23 3.70
N SER A 122 -7.55 3.10 4.38
CA SER A 122 -6.25 2.55 4.75
C SER A 122 -6.05 1.22 4.02
N ARG A 123 -4.96 1.14 3.25
CA ARG A 123 -4.50 -0.06 2.57
C ARG A 123 -3.36 -0.67 3.36
N LEU A 124 -3.57 -1.89 3.85
CA LEU A 124 -2.54 -2.71 4.48
C LEU A 124 -1.93 -3.63 3.43
N VAL A 125 -0.63 -3.56 3.27
CA VAL A 125 0.12 -4.41 2.33
C VAL A 125 1.07 -5.30 3.12
N PHE A 126 0.72 -6.57 3.23
CA PHE A 126 1.51 -7.60 3.89
C PHE A 126 2.51 -8.20 2.91
N ASN A 127 3.80 -8.01 3.15
CA ASN A 127 4.87 -8.53 2.30
C ASN A 127 5.25 -9.94 2.76
N LEU A 128 5.23 -10.90 1.83
CA LEU A 128 5.45 -12.31 2.12
C LEU A 128 6.81 -12.79 1.59
N LYS A 129 7.29 -13.91 2.13
CA LYS A 129 8.50 -14.60 1.62
C LYS A 129 8.24 -15.30 0.29
N ARG A 130 7.03 -15.83 0.10
CA ARG A 130 6.55 -16.48 -1.13
C ARG A 130 5.05 -16.27 -1.31
N ALA A 131 4.51 -16.57 -2.48
CA ALA A 131 3.07 -16.48 -2.73
C ALA A 131 2.35 -17.58 -1.94
N LEU A 132 1.32 -17.19 -1.18
CA LEU A 132 0.57 -18.07 -0.28
C LEU A 132 -0.92 -17.75 -0.32
N ASN A 133 -1.72 -18.75 0.00
CA ASN A 133 -3.14 -18.60 0.18
C ASN A 133 -3.43 -17.94 1.53
N TYR A 134 -4.54 -17.21 1.59
CA TYR A 134 -4.93 -16.49 2.79
C TYR A 134 -6.44 -16.51 3.00
N ALA A 135 -6.87 -16.26 4.23
CA ALA A 135 -8.26 -16.08 4.60
C ALA A 135 -8.39 -14.85 5.50
N VAL A 136 -9.56 -14.22 5.47
CA VAL A 136 -9.87 -13.03 6.29
C VAL A 136 -11.14 -13.29 7.07
N ALA A 137 -11.13 -12.92 8.36
CA ALA A 137 -12.29 -12.97 9.23
C ALA A 137 -12.44 -11.66 9.99
N ILE A 138 -13.66 -11.37 10.47
CA ILE A 138 -13.90 -10.34 11.48
C ILE A 138 -14.10 -11.06 12.81
N ASP A 139 -13.41 -10.58 13.85
CA ASP A 139 -13.53 -11.05 15.22
C ASP A 139 -13.71 -9.83 16.15
N GLY A 140 -14.97 -9.51 16.46
CA GLY A 140 -15.33 -8.29 17.19
C GLY A 140 -14.83 -7.02 16.51
N LYS A 141 -13.89 -6.31 17.16
CA LYS A 141 -13.22 -5.12 16.60
C LYS A 141 -11.93 -5.41 15.85
N ALA A 142 -11.57 -6.68 15.70
CA ALA A 142 -10.40 -7.09 14.97
C ALA A 142 -10.76 -7.63 13.58
N VAL A 143 -9.87 -7.37 12.63
CA VAL A 143 -9.79 -8.12 11.38
C VAL A 143 -8.66 -9.13 11.55
N ILE A 144 -8.94 -10.39 11.26
CA ILE A 144 -7.99 -11.49 11.33
C ILE A 144 -7.60 -11.88 9.91
N LEU A 145 -6.30 -11.88 9.63
CA LEU A 145 -5.73 -12.40 8.39
C LEU A 145 -4.95 -13.68 8.70
N THR A 146 -5.40 -14.80 8.16
CA THR A 146 -4.70 -16.06 8.21
C THR A 146 -3.91 -16.25 6.93
N ILE A 147 -2.60 -16.47 7.04
CA ILE A 147 -1.74 -16.86 5.91
C ILE A 147 -1.41 -18.34 6.09
N ASP A 148 -1.77 -19.15 5.10
CA ASP A 148 -1.48 -20.58 5.12
C ASP A 148 -0.04 -20.83 4.68
N GLY A 149 0.81 -21.27 5.62
CA GLY A 149 2.23 -21.50 5.32
C GLY A 149 2.50 -22.79 4.56
N THR A 150 1.55 -23.72 4.55
CA THR A 150 1.67 -25.01 3.86
C THR A 150 1.51 -24.87 2.34
N GLY A 151 0.86 -23.79 1.88
CA GLY A 151 0.46 -23.61 0.50
C GLY A 151 -0.87 -24.30 0.16
N GLY A 152 -1.57 -24.81 1.17
CA GLY A 152 -2.89 -25.43 1.07
C GLY A 152 -4.02 -24.41 1.03
N VAL A 153 -5.24 -24.86 1.31
CA VAL A 153 -6.41 -23.98 1.38
C VAL A 153 -6.40 -23.25 2.71
N ALA A 154 -6.39 -21.92 2.68
CA ALA A 154 -6.44 -21.11 3.90
C ALA A 154 -7.83 -21.15 4.54
N THR A 155 -7.87 -21.32 5.86
CA THR A 155 -9.09 -21.30 6.68
C THR A 155 -9.17 -20.01 7.50
N ALA A 156 -10.36 -19.42 7.53
CA ALA A 156 -10.65 -18.26 8.36
C ALA A 156 -10.68 -18.69 9.84
N VAL A 157 -9.93 -17.98 10.68
CA VAL A 157 -9.88 -18.22 12.14
C VAL A 157 -10.10 -16.93 12.92
N ASP A 158 -10.46 -17.06 14.18
CA ASP A 158 -10.56 -15.95 15.14
C ASP A 158 -9.17 -15.51 15.64
N ALA A 159 -9.12 -14.53 16.55
CA ALA A 159 -7.86 -14.06 17.13
C ALA A 159 -7.09 -15.14 17.93
N ASN A 160 -7.75 -16.22 18.35
CA ASN A 160 -7.15 -17.33 19.09
C ASN A 160 -6.68 -18.46 18.18
N GLY A 161 -7.03 -18.44 16.89
CA GLY A 161 -6.72 -19.50 15.93
C GLY A 161 -7.77 -20.60 15.86
N LEU A 162 -8.96 -20.37 16.42
CA LEU A 162 -10.09 -21.28 16.30
C LEU A 162 -10.87 -20.98 15.02
N PRO A 163 -11.52 -21.97 14.38
CA PRO A 163 -12.30 -21.75 13.17
C PRO A 163 -13.31 -20.63 13.35
N ALA A 164 -13.23 -19.58 12.51
CA ALA A 164 -14.20 -18.50 12.54
C ALA A 164 -15.54 -19.05 12.01
N ALA A 165 -16.63 -18.77 12.72
CA ALA A 165 -17.96 -19.07 12.22
C ALA A 165 -18.12 -18.37 10.86
N ARG A 166 -18.46 -19.14 9.81
CA ARG A 166 -18.70 -18.56 8.49
C ARG A 166 -19.79 -17.51 8.61
N ALA A 167 -19.45 -16.25 8.37
CA ALA A 167 -20.44 -15.29 7.90
C ALA A 167 -21.01 -15.89 6.61
N ALA A 168 -22.30 -16.23 6.61
CA ALA A 168 -22.96 -16.83 5.48
C ALA A 168 -22.80 -15.92 4.25
N THR A 169 -21.96 -16.31 3.29
CA THR A 169 -22.01 -15.74 1.95
C THR A 169 -23.36 -16.13 1.36
N PRO A 170 -24.21 -15.23 0.86
CA PRO A 170 -25.24 -15.65 -0.07
C PRO A 170 -24.52 -16.28 -1.26
N ALA A 171 -24.85 -17.53 -1.55
CA ALA A 171 -24.34 -18.26 -2.69
C ALA A 171 -24.53 -17.42 -3.96
N SER A 172 -23.47 -17.22 -4.72
CA SER A 172 -23.58 -16.79 -6.11
C SER A 172 -24.21 -17.94 -6.90
N ALA A 173 -25.53 -18.07 -6.83
CA ALA A 173 -26.32 -18.79 -7.80
C ALA A 173 -26.54 -17.83 -8.98
N ALA A 174 -25.77 -18.02 -10.05
CA ALA A 174 -26.08 -17.45 -11.36
C ALA A 174 -25.71 -18.47 -12.42
N THR A 175 -26.64 -19.41 -12.60
CA THR A 175 -27.16 -19.90 -13.89
C THR A 175 -26.16 -19.99 -15.06
N SER A 176 -25.71 -21.21 -15.34
CA SER A 176 -25.43 -21.63 -16.72
C SER A 176 -26.78 -21.76 -17.44
N ALA A 177 -27.08 -20.81 -18.32
CA ALA A 177 -28.14 -20.97 -19.31
C ALA A 177 -27.55 -21.59 -20.57
N LEU A 178 -28.29 -22.57 -21.08
CA LEU A 178 -28.06 -23.36 -22.30
C LEU A 178 -27.99 -22.50 -23.57
#